data_AF-A0A2E2NAD5-F1
#
_entry.id   AF-A0A2E2NAD5-F1
#
_cell.length_a   1.000
_cell.length_b   1.000
_cell.length_c   1.000
_cell.angle_alpha   90.00
_cell.angle_beta   90.00
_cell.angle_gamma   90.00
#
_symmetry.space_group_name_H-M   'P 1'
#
loop_
_entity.id
_entity.type
_entity.pdbx_description
1 polymer ?
#
loop_
_entity_poly.entity_id
_entity_poly.type
_entity_poly.pdbx_seq_one_letter_code
_entity_poly.pdbx_strand_id
1 'polypeptide(L)'
;MSDRPDTHRDADPTTPPPSGSTRSDAQSRGKPGEPFCGRCGYPLGGLVDSSKCPECGGALVEVLRWPGQVMLGRRWRTQTLIFGIPVIDIAFGPAGTDRVGRARGFIAVGDEAMGVLAIGGGFARGIVAIGGGGSLGVFTIGGGMTFGVLSAIGGGMSAGLGVTFGGGLSAGTFAGAGGAAAGFIASAGGLAAGYYARAGGFAAGVHTLSSAGRPQSAVDAWAGIEPIVGQQPGFSLGLGMFTDRSLGLSLALLVLATLIIGMMAAWKLRAKPDRLPRSPN
;
A
#
# COMPACT_ATOMS: atom_id res chain seq x y z
N MET A 1 -54.89 -76.56 29.35
CA MET A 1 -55.97 -75.89 28.63
C MET A 1 -55.75 -74.40 28.85
N SER A 2 -55.29 -73.69 27.82
CA SER A 2 -55.42 -72.23 27.56
C SER A 2 -54.83 -71.26 28.62
N ASP A 3 -54.05 -70.23 28.33
CA ASP A 3 -53.43 -69.67 27.12
C ASP A 3 -52.33 -68.70 27.59
N ARG A 4 -51.24 -68.58 26.81
CA ARG A 4 -50.32 -67.41 26.79
C ARG A 4 -50.97 -66.31 25.93
N PRO A 5 -50.59 -65.00 25.97
CA PRO A 5 -49.19 -64.57 25.81
C PRO A 5 -48.74 -63.22 26.43
N ASP A 6 -47.41 -63.13 26.57
CA ASP A 6 -46.49 -62.03 26.24
C ASP A 6 -46.90 -60.56 26.44
N THR A 7 -46.15 -59.86 27.30
CA THR A 7 -45.88 -58.42 27.15
C THR A 7 -44.37 -58.16 27.23
N HIS A 8 -43.80 -57.94 26.06
CA HIS A 8 -42.52 -57.28 25.84
C HIS A 8 -42.52 -55.91 26.54
N ARG A 9 -41.49 -55.62 27.34
CA ARG A 9 -41.16 -54.25 27.76
C ARG A 9 -40.09 -53.74 26.81
N ASP A 10 -40.52 -52.87 25.91
CA ASP A 10 -39.67 -52.11 25.01
C ASP A 10 -38.80 -51.12 25.78
N ALA A 11 -37.53 -51.13 25.43
CA ALA A 11 -36.52 -50.19 25.89
C ALA A 11 -36.70 -48.82 25.19
N ASP A 12 -36.56 -47.77 25.98
CA ASP A 12 -36.58 -46.35 25.59
C ASP A 12 -35.50 -46.02 24.54
N PRO A 13 -35.86 -45.51 23.35
CA PRO A 13 -34.92 -45.13 22.31
C PRO A 13 -34.70 -43.59 22.28
N THR A 14 -34.20 -42.96 23.34
CA THR A 14 -33.90 -41.51 23.29
C THR A 14 -32.64 -40.99 24.01
N THR A 15 -31.60 -41.80 24.21
CA THR A 15 -30.27 -41.27 24.61
C THR A 15 -29.15 -41.65 23.65
N PRO A 16 -28.69 -40.74 22.78
CA PRO A 16 -27.45 -40.95 22.04
C PRO A 16 -26.24 -40.90 22.98
N PRO A 17 -25.19 -41.73 22.75
CA PRO A 17 -23.98 -41.72 23.56
C PRO A 17 -23.18 -40.42 23.35
N PRO A 18 -22.38 -39.97 24.35
CA PRO A 18 -21.48 -38.84 24.17
C PRO A 18 -20.35 -39.23 23.20
N SER A 19 -20.49 -38.83 21.94
CA SER A 19 -19.43 -38.92 20.95
C SER A 19 -18.40 -37.82 21.21
N GLY A 20 -17.30 -38.20 21.87
CA GLY A 20 -16.08 -37.42 21.88
C GLY A 20 -15.55 -37.25 20.45
N SER A 21 -15.74 -36.06 19.88
CA SER A 21 -15.19 -35.66 18.59
C SER A 21 -13.98 -34.73 18.76
N THR A 22 -12.98 -35.17 19.53
CA THR A 22 -11.63 -34.61 19.41
C THR A 22 -10.94 -35.26 18.22
N ARG A 23 -11.16 -34.74 16.99
CA ARG A 23 -10.29 -34.86 15.79
C ARG A 23 -11.08 -34.48 14.52
N SER A 24 -11.15 -33.20 14.17
CA SER A 24 -11.54 -32.79 12.80
C SER A 24 -11.12 -31.37 12.38
N ASP A 25 -10.57 -30.54 13.26
CA ASP A 25 -10.24 -29.14 12.92
C ASP A 25 -9.04 -28.94 11.97
N ALA A 26 -8.40 -30.01 11.51
CA ALA A 26 -7.22 -29.93 10.64
C ALA A 26 -7.48 -30.30 9.16
N GLN A 27 -8.68 -30.76 8.78
CA GLN A 27 -8.90 -31.45 7.49
C GLN A 27 -10.01 -30.87 6.58
N SER A 28 -10.39 -29.60 6.74
CA SER A 28 -11.37 -28.94 5.84
C SER A 28 -10.77 -27.84 4.96
N ARG A 29 -9.44 -27.68 4.92
CA ARG A 29 -8.81 -26.89 3.85
C ARG A 29 -8.87 -27.73 2.56
N GLY A 30 -10.00 -27.63 1.85
CA GLY A 30 -10.19 -28.20 0.53
C GLY A 30 -9.01 -27.88 -0.38
N LYS A 31 -8.71 -28.78 -1.32
CA LYS A 31 -7.55 -28.56 -2.19
C LYS A 31 -7.76 -27.27 -2.99
N PRO A 32 -6.69 -26.50 -3.26
CA PRO A 32 -6.80 -25.29 -4.08
C PRO A 32 -7.46 -25.63 -5.42
N GLY A 33 -8.62 -25.03 -5.71
CA GLY A 33 -9.37 -25.28 -6.95
C GLY A 33 -10.67 -26.09 -6.79
N GLU A 34 -10.95 -26.67 -5.63
CA GLU A 34 -12.19 -27.43 -5.43
C GLU A 34 -13.41 -26.52 -5.17
N PRO A 35 -14.57 -26.79 -5.78
CA PRO A 35 -15.79 -26.01 -5.54
C PRO A 35 -16.20 -26.12 -4.06
N PHE A 36 -16.73 -25.04 -3.50
CA PHE A 36 -17.19 -25.00 -2.11
C PHE A 36 -18.55 -24.32 -1.98
N CYS A 37 -19.23 -24.58 -0.88
CA CYS A 37 -20.49 -23.93 -0.54
C CYS A 37 -20.22 -22.49 -0.04
N GLY A 38 -20.75 -21.48 -0.72
CA GLY A 38 -20.64 -20.08 -0.33
C GLY A 38 -21.39 -19.70 0.96
N ARG A 39 -22.27 -20.59 1.47
CA ARG A 39 -23.03 -20.35 2.71
C ARG A 39 -22.35 -20.93 3.95
N CYS A 40 -21.81 -22.15 3.86
CA CYS A 40 -21.20 -22.84 5.01
C CYS A 40 -19.71 -23.21 4.84
N GLY A 41 -19.13 -23.02 3.65
CA GLY A 41 -17.73 -23.33 3.38
C GLY A 41 -17.42 -24.82 3.15
N TYR A 42 -18.43 -25.70 3.13
CA TYR A 42 -18.23 -27.13 2.89
C TYR A 42 -17.66 -27.40 1.49
N PRO A 43 -16.58 -28.18 1.34
CA PRO A 43 -16.02 -28.54 0.04
C PRO A 43 -16.99 -29.47 -0.69
N LEU A 44 -17.38 -29.07 -1.90
CA LEU A 44 -18.32 -29.80 -2.76
C LEU A 44 -17.58 -30.70 -3.76
N GLY A 45 -16.26 -30.88 -3.61
CA GLY A 45 -15.46 -31.78 -4.43
C GLY A 45 -15.94 -33.22 -4.32
N GLY A 46 -16.43 -33.80 -5.43
CA GLY A 46 -16.89 -35.19 -5.50
C GLY A 46 -18.40 -35.40 -5.22
N LEU A 47 -19.16 -34.37 -4.88
CA LEU A 47 -20.62 -34.45 -4.73
C LEU A 47 -21.31 -34.14 -6.07
N VAL A 48 -21.35 -35.13 -6.97
CA VAL A 48 -22.06 -35.01 -8.26
C VAL A 48 -23.55 -35.37 -8.16
N ASP A 49 -23.93 -36.15 -7.15
CA ASP A 49 -25.29 -36.74 -7.07
C ASP A 49 -26.23 -36.01 -6.10
N SER A 50 -25.75 -35.04 -5.32
CA SER A 50 -26.57 -34.33 -4.35
C SER A 50 -27.00 -32.96 -4.86
N SER A 51 -28.32 -32.76 -4.99
CA SER A 51 -28.91 -31.47 -5.35
C SER A 51 -28.85 -30.42 -4.24
N LYS A 52 -28.40 -30.81 -3.03
CA LYS A 52 -28.32 -29.94 -1.84
C LYS A 52 -27.00 -30.12 -1.10
N CYS A 53 -26.55 -29.04 -0.46
CA CYS A 53 -25.40 -29.10 0.45
C CYS A 53 -25.77 -29.90 1.72
N PRO A 54 -24.97 -30.90 2.12
CA PRO A 54 -25.27 -31.76 3.28
C PRO A 54 -25.24 -31.00 4.61
N GLU A 55 -24.46 -29.92 4.70
CA GLU A 55 -24.31 -29.12 5.91
C GLU A 55 -25.43 -28.08 6.07
N CYS A 56 -25.71 -27.30 5.03
CA CYS A 56 -26.63 -26.16 5.14
C CYS A 56 -28.00 -26.38 4.49
N GLY A 57 -28.24 -27.52 3.84
CA GLY A 57 -29.48 -27.86 3.14
C GLY A 57 -29.81 -26.98 1.92
N GLY A 58 -28.95 -26.03 1.58
CA GLY A 58 -29.13 -25.11 0.46
C GLY A 58 -29.01 -25.82 -0.88
N ALA A 59 -29.80 -25.39 -1.87
CA ALA A 59 -29.73 -25.94 -3.22
C ALA A 59 -28.35 -25.69 -3.82
N LEU A 60 -27.74 -26.73 -4.41
CA LEU A 60 -26.36 -26.68 -4.91
C LEU A 60 -26.17 -25.52 -5.90
N VAL A 61 -27.15 -25.28 -6.77
CA VAL A 61 -27.13 -24.18 -7.76
C VAL A 61 -27.00 -22.78 -7.14
N GLU A 62 -27.53 -22.55 -5.94
CA GLU A 62 -27.47 -21.24 -5.28
C GLU A 62 -26.17 -21.06 -4.50
N VAL A 63 -25.71 -22.14 -3.86
CA VAL A 63 -24.61 -22.10 -2.91
C VAL A 63 -23.26 -22.44 -3.53
N LEU A 64 -23.20 -23.05 -4.71
CA LEU A 64 -21.95 -23.39 -5.36
C LEU A 64 -21.14 -22.13 -5.66
N ARG A 65 -19.89 -22.11 -5.19
CA ARG A 65 -18.88 -21.12 -5.55
C ARG A 65 -17.66 -21.85 -6.07
N TRP A 66 -17.24 -21.48 -7.28
CA TRP A 66 -15.99 -21.96 -7.85
C TRP A 66 -14.85 -21.06 -7.36
N PRO A 67 -13.73 -21.62 -6.86
CA PRO A 67 -12.56 -20.84 -6.47
C PRO A 67 -11.79 -20.23 -7.67
N GLY A 68 -12.37 -20.20 -8.87
CA GLY A 68 -11.68 -19.83 -10.11
C GLY A 68 -11.75 -18.36 -10.54
N GLN A 69 -12.61 -17.51 -9.96
CA GLN A 69 -12.79 -16.13 -10.46
C GLN A 69 -13.05 -15.06 -9.38
N VAL A 70 -12.44 -15.23 -8.22
CA VAL A 70 -12.11 -14.08 -7.39
C VAL A 70 -10.62 -14.14 -7.18
N MET A 71 -9.87 -13.19 -7.76
CA MET A 71 -8.49 -12.90 -7.40
C MET A 71 -8.48 -12.72 -5.87
N LEU A 72 -8.28 -13.82 -5.12
CA LEU A 72 -8.49 -13.84 -3.69
C LEU A 72 -7.47 -12.89 -3.08
N GLY A 73 -7.95 -11.72 -2.70
CA GLY A 73 -7.09 -10.73 -2.10
C GLY A 73 -6.40 -11.29 -0.87
N ARG A 74 -5.07 -11.26 -0.84
CA ARG A 74 -4.32 -11.72 0.33
C ARG A 74 -4.41 -10.64 1.40
N ARG A 75 -5.04 -10.99 2.53
CA ARG A 75 -5.09 -10.16 3.74
C ARG A 75 -4.25 -10.78 4.83
N TRP A 76 -3.31 -10.02 5.37
CA TRP A 76 -2.49 -10.43 6.51
C TRP A 76 -2.33 -9.25 7.45
N ARG A 77 -2.66 -9.45 8.72
CA ARG A 77 -2.61 -8.41 9.75
C ARG A 77 -1.96 -8.96 11.01
N THR A 78 -1.01 -8.21 11.55
CA THR A 78 -0.40 -8.55 12.85
C THR A 78 -1.38 -8.31 13.98
N GLN A 79 -1.39 -9.20 14.98
CA GLN A 79 -2.18 -9.02 16.20
C GLN A 79 -1.62 -7.91 17.12
N THR A 80 -0.33 -7.58 16.97
CA THR A 80 0.29 -6.49 17.71
C THR A 80 -0.29 -5.15 17.24
N LEU A 81 -0.98 -4.47 18.15
CA LEU A 81 -1.55 -3.13 17.94
C LEU A 81 -0.68 -2.11 18.69
N ILE A 82 -0.23 -1.07 18.00
CA ILE A 82 0.45 0.10 18.59
C ILE A 82 -0.48 1.30 18.39
N PHE A 83 -0.83 2.00 19.48
CA PHE A 83 -1.80 3.11 19.46
C PHE A 83 -3.18 2.74 18.85
N GLY A 84 -3.59 1.46 18.97
CA GLY A 84 -4.86 0.97 18.40
C GLY A 84 -4.80 0.65 16.90
N ILE A 85 -3.63 0.75 16.28
CA ILE A 85 -3.39 0.51 14.85
C ILE A 85 -2.44 -0.69 14.71
N PRO A 86 -2.65 -1.64 13.77
CA PRO A 86 -1.74 -2.78 13.62
C PRO A 86 -0.35 -2.31 13.17
N VAL A 87 0.68 -3.04 13.63
CA VAL A 87 2.05 -2.76 13.20
C VAL A 87 2.19 -2.99 11.70
N ILE A 88 1.68 -4.12 11.20
CA ILE A 88 1.72 -4.46 9.78
C ILE A 88 0.33 -4.88 9.32
N ASP A 89 -0.12 -4.29 8.23
CA ASP A 89 -1.35 -4.63 7.55
C ASP A 89 -1.10 -4.73 6.04
N ILE A 90 -1.40 -5.89 5.48
CA ILE A 90 -1.21 -6.21 4.07
C ILE A 90 -2.58 -6.57 3.52
N ALA A 91 -3.04 -5.84 2.51
CA ALA A 91 -4.31 -6.07 1.84
C ALA A 91 -4.16 -5.84 0.33
N PHE A 92 -4.03 -6.92 -0.43
CA PHE A 92 -3.99 -6.86 -1.89
C PHE A 92 -5.32 -7.31 -2.47
N GLY A 93 -5.81 -6.63 -3.50
CA GLY A 93 -6.91 -7.12 -4.32
C GLY A 93 -8.27 -7.21 -3.62
N PRO A 94 -9.31 -7.59 -4.39
CA PRO A 94 -10.66 -7.74 -3.87
C PRO A 94 -10.76 -8.96 -2.94
N ALA A 95 -11.38 -8.79 -1.78
CA ALA A 95 -11.63 -9.87 -0.85
C ALA A 95 -13.00 -9.69 -0.17
N GLY A 96 -13.85 -10.71 -0.28
CA GLY A 96 -15.22 -10.64 0.23
C GLY A 96 -16.05 -9.58 -0.51
N THR A 97 -16.64 -8.65 0.25
CA THR A 97 -17.46 -7.54 -0.27
C THR A 97 -16.63 -6.34 -0.74
N ASP A 98 -15.35 -6.28 -0.38
CA ASP A 98 -14.48 -5.17 -0.74
C ASP A 98 -13.83 -5.40 -2.09
N ARG A 99 -13.99 -4.43 -2.99
CA ARG A 99 -13.40 -4.44 -4.34
C ARG A 99 -11.94 -3.97 -4.38
N VAL A 100 -11.43 -3.43 -3.27
CA VAL A 100 -10.11 -2.79 -3.16
C VAL A 100 -9.40 -3.28 -1.90
N GLY A 101 -8.12 -3.63 -2.02
CA GLY A 101 -7.26 -3.99 -0.89
C GLY A 101 -6.91 -2.77 -0.03
N ARG A 102 -7.68 -2.52 1.02
CA ARG A 102 -7.45 -1.42 1.99
C ARG A 102 -6.58 -1.89 3.14
N ALA A 103 -5.37 -1.34 3.25
CA ALA A 103 -4.43 -1.62 4.33
C ALA A 103 -4.25 -0.40 5.24
N ARG A 104 -4.28 -0.60 6.57
CA ARG A 104 -4.08 0.45 7.58
C ARG A 104 -3.12 -0.02 8.65
N GLY A 105 -1.97 0.60 8.79
CA GLY A 105 -0.94 0.16 9.74
C GLY A 105 0.21 1.13 9.93
N PHE A 106 1.16 0.81 10.80
CA PHE A 106 2.47 1.49 10.75
C PHE A 106 3.17 1.20 9.43
N ILE A 107 3.15 -0.07 9.02
CA ILE A 107 3.54 -0.55 7.70
C ILE A 107 2.27 -1.04 6.99
N ALA A 108 1.79 -0.29 6.01
CA ALA A 108 0.59 -0.60 5.25
C ALA A 108 0.95 -0.93 3.80
N VAL A 109 0.57 -2.10 3.31
CA VAL A 109 0.82 -2.53 1.93
C VAL A 109 -0.49 -2.96 1.27
N GLY A 110 -0.89 -2.30 0.18
CA GLY A 110 -2.12 -2.65 -0.51
C GLY A 110 -2.45 -1.80 -1.73
N ASP A 111 -3.68 -1.90 -2.23
CA ASP A 111 -4.16 -1.04 -3.32
C ASP A 111 -4.46 0.37 -2.82
N GLU A 112 -5.02 0.46 -1.61
CA GLU A 112 -5.23 1.70 -0.85
C GLU A 112 -4.54 1.56 0.52
N ALA A 113 -3.36 2.15 0.66
CA ALA A 113 -2.52 2.02 1.86
C ALA A 113 -2.54 3.31 2.69
N MET A 114 -2.81 3.21 4.00
CA MET A 114 -2.72 4.33 4.94
C MET A 114 -1.82 3.98 6.12
N GLY A 115 -0.75 4.73 6.34
CA GLY A 115 0.18 4.42 7.41
C GLY A 115 1.34 5.39 7.57
N VAL A 116 2.29 5.03 8.45
CA VAL A 116 3.58 5.76 8.54
C VAL A 116 4.40 5.47 7.29
N LEU A 117 4.52 4.19 6.95
CA LEU A 117 5.06 3.68 5.71
C LEU A 117 3.90 3.04 4.91
N ALA A 118 3.47 3.70 3.83
CA ALA A 118 2.37 3.27 3.00
C ALA A 118 2.87 2.90 1.60
N ILE A 119 2.64 1.64 1.19
CA ILE A 119 2.98 1.12 -0.14
C ILE A 119 1.67 0.79 -0.85
N GLY A 120 1.26 1.67 -1.74
CA GLY A 120 0.01 1.64 -2.50
C GLY A 120 0.23 1.29 -3.97
N GLY A 121 -0.49 0.29 -4.50
CA GLY A 121 -0.59 0.07 -5.94
C GLY A 121 -1.38 1.20 -6.62
N GLY A 122 -2.52 1.55 -6.05
CA GLY A 122 -3.39 2.64 -6.52
C GLY A 122 -3.12 3.94 -5.76
N PHE A 123 -3.45 3.98 -4.47
CA PHE A 123 -3.37 5.18 -3.65
C PHE A 123 -2.62 4.92 -2.33
N ALA A 124 -1.67 5.78 -1.98
CA ALA A 124 -0.92 5.70 -0.72
C ALA A 124 -1.05 7.01 0.08
N ARG A 125 -1.32 6.93 1.39
CA ARG A 125 -1.31 8.09 2.29
C ARG A 125 -0.45 7.83 3.51
N GLY A 126 0.51 8.70 3.79
CA GLY A 126 1.38 8.51 4.94
C GLY A 126 2.46 9.55 5.13
N ILE A 127 3.34 9.33 6.10
CA ILE A 127 4.55 10.14 6.24
C ILE A 127 5.48 9.83 5.07
N VAL A 128 5.70 8.54 4.80
CA VAL A 128 6.37 8.02 3.62
C VAL A 128 5.35 7.24 2.81
N ALA A 129 4.95 7.79 1.66
CA ALA A 129 3.96 7.18 0.78
C ALA A 129 4.59 6.81 -0.57
N ILE A 130 4.51 5.55 -0.93
CA ILE A 130 4.97 5.00 -2.22
C ILE A 130 3.72 4.55 -2.97
N GLY A 131 3.31 5.27 -4.01
CA GLY A 131 2.05 5.07 -4.71
C GLY A 131 2.21 4.93 -6.22
N GLY A 132 1.73 3.84 -6.83
CA GLY A 132 1.75 3.69 -8.29
C GLY A 132 0.89 4.75 -9.01
N GLY A 133 -0.37 4.89 -8.59
CA GLY A 133 -1.31 5.87 -9.14
C GLY A 133 -1.23 7.24 -8.46
N GLY A 134 -1.44 7.28 -7.14
CA GLY A 134 -1.51 8.51 -6.35
C GLY A 134 -0.85 8.38 -4.98
N SER A 135 -0.16 9.41 -4.52
CA SER A 135 0.39 9.45 -3.16
C SER A 135 0.23 10.81 -2.47
N LEU A 136 -0.10 10.78 -1.18
CA LEU A 136 -0.24 11.96 -0.33
C LEU A 136 0.61 11.79 0.93
N GLY A 137 1.53 12.71 1.20
CA GLY A 137 2.38 12.56 2.38
C GLY A 137 3.41 13.65 2.59
N VAL A 138 4.23 13.50 3.64
CA VAL A 138 5.38 14.39 3.81
C VAL A 138 6.42 14.09 2.75
N PHE A 139 6.68 12.81 2.52
CA PHE A 139 7.56 12.29 1.50
C PHE A 139 6.79 11.33 0.59
N THR A 140 6.77 11.64 -0.71
CA THR A 140 5.98 10.86 -1.67
C THR A 140 6.83 10.42 -2.86
N ILE A 141 6.74 9.14 -3.21
CA ILE A 141 7.30 8.55 -4.44
C ILE A 141 6.13 7.95 -5.21
N GLY A 142 5.92 8.31 -6.48
CA GLY A 142 4.83 7.71 -7.24
C GLY A 142 4.84 7.90 -8.74
N GLY A 143 4.04 7.08 -9.44
CA GLY A 143 3.98 7.07 -10.90
C GLY A 143 3.07 8.15 -11.48
N GLY A 144 1.90 8.41 -10.86
CA GLY A 144 0.90 9.34 -11.37
C GLY A 144 0.92 10.72 -10.68
N MET A 145 0.08 10.88 -9.65
CA MET A 145 -0.12 12.14 -8.93
C MET A 145 0.49 12.10 -7.53
N THR A 146 1.32 13.08 -7.20
CA THR A 146 2.00 13.14 -5.89
C THR A 146 1.78 14.50 -5.24
N PHE A 147 1.37 14.47 -3.98
CA PHE A 147 1.17 15.67 -3.16
C PHE A 147 1.93 15.54 -1.85
N GLY A 148 2.92 16.41 -1.63
CA GLY A 148 3.70 16.34 -0.41
C GLY A 148 4.67 17.49 -0.19
N VAL A 149 5.20 17.59 1.02
CA VAL A 149 6.18 18.65 1.35
C VAL A 149 7.50 18.42 0.61
N LEU A 150 7.88 17.15 0.45
CA LEU A 150 9.05 16.68 -0.29
C LEU A 150 8.60 15.59 -1.28
N SER A 151 8.09 16.03 -2.44
CA SER A 151 7.67 15.11 -3.51
C SER A 151 8.89 14.71 -4.32
N ALA A 152 9.37 13.48 -4.11
CA ALA A 152 10.70 13.10 -4.55
C ALA A 152 10.79 12.67 -6.00
N ILE A 153 9.82 11.90 -6.50
CA ILE A 153 9.79 11.39 -7.88
C ILE A 153 8.33 11.11 -8.25
N GLY A 154 7.77 11.91 -9.16
CA GLY A 154 6.46 11.75 -9.78
C GLY A 154 6.57 11.54 -11.29
N GLY A 155 5.85 10.59 -11.91
CA GLY A 155 5.83 10.47 -13.38
C GLY A 155 4.86 11.44 -14.07
N GLY A 156 3.74 11.77 -13.40
CA GLY A 156 2.67 12.60 -13.96
C GLY A 156 2.66 14.03 -13.44
N MET A 157 2.02 14.26 -12.30
CA MET A 157 1.85 15.59 -11.69
C MET A 157 2.32 15.57 -10.24
N SER A 158 3.15 16.52 -9.87
CA SER A 158 3.72 16.65 -8.54
C SER A 158 3.52 18.06 -8.00
N ALA A 159 2.86 18.19 -6.85
CA ALA A 159 2.64 19.48 -6.20
C ALA A 159 3.08 19.41 -4.74
N GLY A 160 3.91 20.38 -4.32
CA GLY A 160 4.48 20.37 -2.98
C GLY A 160 4.91 21.74 -2.50
N LEU A 161 4.80 21.98 -1.20
CA LEU A 161 5.21 23.27 -0.62
C LEU A 161 6.74 23.43 -0.61
N GLY A 162 7.47 22.31 -0.57
CA GLY A 162 8.93 22.30 -0.52
C GLY A 162 9.55 21.97 -1.86
N VAL A 163 10.32 20.88 -1.86
CA VAL A 163 11.12 20.47 -3.00
C VAL A 163 10.43 19.35 -3.76
N THR A 164 10.21 19.59 -5.05
CA THR A 164 9.59 18.65 -5.97
C THR A 164 10.59 18.29 -7.06
N PHE A 165 10.96 17.01 -7.13
CA PHE A 165 11.81 16.49 -8.20
C PHE A 165 11.01 15.50 -9.05
N GLY A 166 11.04 15.65 -10.38
CA GLY A 166 10.37 14.72 -11.29
C GLY A 166 8.85 14.97 -11.42
N GLY A 167 8.39 14.97 -12.67
CA GLY A 167 6.98 15.08 -13.06
C GLY A 167 6.84 15.53 -14.49
N GLY A 168 5.78 15.12 -15.19
CA GLY A 168 5.33 15.85 -16.38
C GLY A 168 5.05 17.33 -16.03
N LEU A 169 4.40 17.57 -14.89
CA LEU A 169 4.08 18.89 -14.35
C LEU A 169 4.47 18.95 -12.86
N SER A 170 5.31 19.91 -12.48
CA SER A 170 5.76 20.11 -11.10
C SER A 170 5.42 21.52 -10.57
N ALA A 171 4.92 21.63 -9.34
CA ALA A 171 4.67 22.91 -8.69
C ALA A 171 5.21 22.90 -7.25
N GLY A 172 6.02 23.89 -6.88
CA GLY A 172 6.54 24.02 -5.51
C GLY A 172 7.55 25.14 -5.32
N THR A 173 8.10 25.31 -4.11
CA THR A 173 9.11 26.36 -3.88
C THR A 173 10.39 26.07 -4.67
N PHE A 174 10.78 24.80 -4.73
CA PHE A 174 11.82 24.29 -5.61
C PHE A 174 11.23 23.20 -6.50
N ALA A 175 10.95 23.52 -7.76
CA ALA A 175 10.37 22.58 -8.72
C ALA A 175 11.42 22.25 -9.78
N GLY A 176 11.91 21.02 -9.79
CA GLY A 176 13.00 20.58 -10.67
C GLY A 176 12.71 19.29 -11.41
N ALA A 177 13.23 19.21 -12.64
CA ALA A 177 13.17 18.06 -13.54
C ALA A 177 11.73 17.64 -13.95
N GLY A 178 11.36 17.99 -15.18
CA GLY A 178 10.04 17.64 -15.72
C GLY A 178 9.72 18.26 -17.07
N GLY A 179 8.53 17.99 -17.59
CA GLY A 179 8.02 18.66 -18.79
C GLY A 179 7.72 20.14 -18.55
N ALA A 180 7.10 20.46 -17.41
CA ALA A 180 6.83 21.82 -16.97
C ALA A 180 6.97 22.00 -15.45
N ALA A 181 7.44 23.16 -15.01
CA ALA A 181 7.68 23.51 -13.61
C ALA A 181 7.20 24.92 -13.25
N ALA A 182 6.57 25.09 -12.08
CA ALA A 182 6.18 26.38 -11.53
C ALA A 182 6.65 26.53 -10.07
N GLY A 183 7.40 27.60 -9.76
CA GLY A 183 7.99 27.74 -8.43
C GLY A 183 8.81 28.99 -8.19
N PHE A 184 9.40 29.15 -7.00
CA PHE A 184 10.36 30.23 -6.75
C PHE A 184 11.64 29.99 -7.54
N ILE A 185 12.14 28.74 -7.48
CA ILE A 185 13.19 28.21 -8.34
C ILE A 185 12.58 27.06 -9.16
N ALA A 186 12.42 27.28 -10.46
CA ALA A 186 11.79 26.34 -11.38
C ALA A 186 12.78 25.92 -12.48
N SER A 187 13.00 24.60 -12.62
CA SER A 187 13.80 24.02 -13.69
C SER A 187 13.05 22.90 -14.41
N ALA A 188 12.82 23.05 -15.72
CA ALA A 188 12.09 22.08 -16.53
C ALA A 188 12.72 21.88 -17.92
N GLY A 189 12.43 20.75 -18.57
CA GLY A 189 12.82 20.49 -19.95
C GLY A 189 11.98 21.27 -20.97
N GLY A 190 10.70 21.54 -20.67
CA GLY A 190 9.77 22.24 -21.57
C GLY A 190 9.45 23.66 -21.13
N LEU A 191 8.61 23.83 -20.11
CA LEU A 191 8.10 25.13 -19.64
C LEU A 191 8.50 25.41 -18.18
N ALA A 192 9.05 26.58 -17.86
CA ALA A 192 9.31 26.96 -16.46
C ALA A 192 8.73 28.34 -16.14
N ALA A 193 8.07 28.48 -15.00
CA ALA A 193 7.55 29.76 -14.50
C ALA A 193 8.00 30.01 -13.06
N GLY A 194 8.66 31.13 -12.79
CA GLY A 194 9.19 31.40 -11.46
C GLY A 194 10.04 32.65 -11.32
N TYR A 195 10.56 32.93 -10.12
CA TYR A 195 11.49 34.05 -9.92
C TYR A 195 12.84 33.73 -10.59
N TYR A 196 13.36 32.53 -10.33
CA TYR A 196 14.43 31.88 -11.08
C TYR A 196 13.81 30.78 -11.95
N ALA A 197 13.73 30.98 -13.26
CA ALA A 197 13.12 30.02 -14.17
C ALA A 197 14.11 29.56 -15.25
N ARG A 198 14.35 28.26 -15.35
CA ARG A 198 15.22 27.65 -16.35
C ARG A 198 14.43 26.60 -17.13
N ALA A 199 14.27 26.77 -18.43
CA ALA A 199 13.52 25.84 -19.29
C ALA A 199 14.27 25.51 -20.59
N GLY A 200 14.14 24.28 -21.10
CA GLY A 200 14.62 23.95 -22.45
C GLY A 200 13.79 24.61 -23.56
N GLY A 201 12.49 24.81 -23.34
CA GLY A 201 11.58 25.54 -24.23
C GLY A 201 11.42 27.00 -23.80
N PHE A 202 10.38 27.28 -23.01
CA PHE A 202 9.97 28.64 -22.64
C PHE A 202 10.07 28.85 -21.12
N ALA A 203 10.71 29.95 -20.70
CA ALA A 203 10.86 30.33 -19.31
C ALA A 203 10.26 31.71 -19.05
N ALA A 204 9.38 31.84 -18.05
CA ALA A 204 8.78 33.09 -17.61
C ALA A 204 9.22 33.43 -16.18
N GLY A 205 9.77 34.64 -15.96
CA GLY A 205 10.38 35.01 -14.70
C GLY A 205 11.28 36.23 -14.75
N VAL A 206 11.88 36.58 -13.61
CA VAL A 206 12.85 37.70 -13.50
C VAL A 206 14.22 37.26 -14.01
N HIS A 207 14.68 36.08 -13.57
CA HIS A 207 15.95 35.49 -13.99
C HIS A 207 15.68 34.23 -14.82
N THR A 208 15.38 34.44 -16.10
CA THR A 208 15.02 33.39 -17.04
C THR A 208 16.21 32.90 -17.86
N LEU A 209 16.33 31.58 -17.98
CA LEU A 209 17.22 30.93 -18.93
C LEU A 209 16.38 30.02 -19.82
N SER A 210 16.26 30.35 -21.10
CA SER A 210 15.55 29.54 -22.09
C SER A 210 16.36 29.38 -23.38
N SER A 211 15.91 28.50 -24.28
CA SER A 211 16.48 28.42 -25.63
C SER A 211 16.23 29.68 -26.46
N ALA A 212 15.19 30.46 -26.12
CA ALA A 212 14.85 31.71 -26.80
C ALA A 212 15.70 32.91 -26.35
N GLY A 213 16.36 32.85 -25.19
CA GLY A 213 17.17 33.95 -24.69
C GLY A 213 17.86 33.66 -23.36
N ARG A 214 19.12 34.11 -23.26
CA ARG A 214 19.97 34.00 -22.06
C ARG A 214 20.59 35.36 -21.76
N PRO A 215 19.87 36.29 -21.13
CA PRO A 215 20.42 37.59 -20.77
C PRO A 215 21.56 37.41 -19.76
N GLN A 216 22.63 38.19 -19.91
CA GLN A 216 23.83 38.05 -19.07
C GLN A 216 23.52 38.19 -17.57
N SER A 217 22.59 39.10 -17.21
CA SER A 217 22.10 39.28 -15.84
C SER A 217 21.43 38.04 -15.24
N ALA A 218 20.81 37.19 -16.06
CA ALA A 218 20.28 35.91 -15.59
C ALA A 218 21.41 34.88 -15.44
N VAL A 219 22.41 34.87 -16.33
CA VAL A 219 23.56 33.97 -16.21
C VAL A 219 24.32 34.22 -14.91
N ASP A 220 24.59 35.48 -14.59
CA ASP A 220 25.30 35.87 -13.36
C ASP A 220 24.48 35.50 -12.11
N ALA A 221 23.16 35.74 -12.14
CA ALA A 221 22.27 35.36 -11.06
C ALA A 221 22.19 33.83 -10.86
N TRP A 222 22.25 33.06 -11.94
CA TRP A 222 22.28 31.60 -11.88
C TRP A 222 23.63 31.04 -11.42
N ALA A 223 24.75 31.68 -11.77
CA ALA A 223 26.08 31.27 -11.33
C ALA A 223 26.22 31.22 -9.78
N GLY A 224 25.51 32.09 -9.07
CA GLY A 224 25.47 32.08 -7.60
C GLY A 224 24.68 30.92 -6.99
N ILE A 225 23.69 30.38 -7.69
CA ILE A 225 22.80 29.29 -7.19
C ILE A 225 23.11 27.92 -7.80
N GLU A 226 23.90 27.86 -8.87
CA GLU A 226 24.40 26.63 -9.50
C GLU A 226 25.06 25.62 -8.56
N PRO A 227 25.86 25.99 -7.54
CA PRO A 227 26.41 24.98 -6.62
C PRO A 227 25.35 24.25 -5.78
N ILE A 228 24.16 24.84 -5.63
CA ILE A 228 23.04 24.29 -4.85
C ILE A 228 22.06 23.54 -5.75
N VAL A 229 21.79 24.09 -6.94
CA VAL A 229 20.71 23.63 -7.84
C VAL A 229 21.22 22.70 -8.95
N GLY A 230 22.54 22.61 -9.15
CA GLY A 230 23.15 21.79 -10.21
C GLY A 230 23.29 22.52 -11.55
N GLN A 231 24.27 22.09 -12.35
CA GLN A 231 24.44 22.56 -13.73
C GLN A 231 23.43 21.87 -14.65
N GLN A 232 22.95 22.62 -15.65
CA GLN A 232 21.97 22.25 -16.67
C GLN A 232 21.52 20.78 -16.70
N PRO A 233 20.21 20.47 -16.62
CA PRO A 233 19.74 19.26 -17.28
C PRO A 233 19.98 19.51 -18.76
N GLY A 234 21.07 18.95 -19.29
CA GLY A 234 21.18 18.73 -20.72
C GLY A 234 19.90 18.05 -21.18
N PHE A 235 19.50 18.33 -22.40
CA PHE A 235 18.46 17.60 -23.11
C PHE A 235 18.83 16.11 -23.13
N SER A 236 18.57 15.39 -22.05
CA SER A 236 18.82 13.97 -21.91
C SER A 236 17.46 13.34 -21.75
N LEU A 237 16.98 12.77 -22.85
CA LEU A 237 15.92 11.78 -22.84
C LEU A 237 16.28 10.70 -21.81
N GLY A 238 15.60 10.71 -20.67
CA GLY A 238 15.36 9.54 -19.84
C GLY A 238 16.47 8.99 -18.93
N LEU A 239 17.71 9.49 -18.92
CA LEU A 239 18.80 8.85 -18.15
C LEU A 239 19.70 9.77 -17.29
N GLY A 240 19.64 11.10 -17.46
CA GLY A 240 20.40 12.05 -16.61
C GLY A 240 19.85 12.24 -15.19
N MET A 241 18.76 11.54 -14.84
CA MET A 241 18.04 11.66 -13.56
C MET A 241 18.83 11.21 -12.31
N PHE A 242 20.08 10.75 -12.44
CA PHE A 242 20.84 10.16 -11.33
C PHE A 242 22.05 10.96 -10.85
N THR A 243 22.42 12.06 -11.52
CA THR A 243 23.70 12.74 -11.26
C THR A 243 23.62 14.01 -10.42
N ASP A 244 22.42 14.45 -10.04
CA ASP A 244 22.27 15.63 -9.20
C ASP A 244 22.60 15.32 -7.74
N ARG A 245 23.61 16.01 -7.17
CA ARG A 245 24.02 15.92 -5.75
C ARG A 245 22.85 16.15 -4.77
N SER A 246 21.80 16.81 -5.22
CA SER A 246 20.56 17.06 -4.47
C SER A 246 19.70 15.80 -4.28
N LEU A 247 19.76 14.80 -5.18
CA LEU A 247 19.14 13.47 -4.97
C LEU A 247 19.84 12.68 -3.88
N GLY A 248 21.17 12.80 -3.80
CA GLY A 248 21.94 12.20 -2.70
C GLY A 248 21.53 12.78 -1.35
N LEU A 249 21.27 14.08 -1.29
CA LEU A 249 20.90 14.76 -0.05
C LEU A 249 19.45 14.47 0.37
N SER A 250 18.52 14.38 -0.59
CA SER A 250 17.13 13.99 -0.31
C SER A 250 17.01 12.51 0.09
N LEU A 251 17.75 11.60 -0.56
CA LEU A 251 17.85 10.19 -0.15
C LEU A 251 18.55 10.04 1.21
N ALA A 252 19.60 10.80 1.48
CA ALA A 252 20.29 10.78 2.77
C ALA A 252 19.38 11.25 3.91
N LEU A 253 18.62 12.33 3.71
CA LEU A 253 17.62 12.79 4.69
C LEU A 253 16.51 11.77 4.89
N LEU A 254 16.11 11.06 3.84
CA LEU A 254 15.15 9.95 3.91
C LEU A 254 15.66 8.81 4.77
N VAL A 255 16.88 8.35 4.50
CA VAL A 255 17.53 7.28 5.27
C VAL A 255 17.69 7.73 6.71
N LEU A 256 18.09 8.99 6.95
CA LEU A 256 18.24 9.53 8.30
C LEU A 256 16.90 9.61 9.05
N ALA A 257 15.85 10.11 8.40
CA ALA A 257 14.52 10.22 9.01
C ALA A 257 13.92 8.84 9.31
N THR A 258 14.06 7.88 8.40
CA THR A 258 13.60 6.50 8.62
C THR A 258 14.42 5.80 9.70
N LEU A 259 15.74 6.03 9.76
CA LEU A 259 16.59 5.55 10.85
C LEU A 259 16.20 6.17 12.19
N ILE A 260 15.92 7.47 12.26
CA ILE A 260 15.50 8.15 13.50
C ILE A 260 14.15 7.60 13.98
N ILE A 261 13.17 7.47 13.08
CA ILE A 261 11.86 6.90 13.42
C ILE A 261 11.98 5.43 13.84
N GLY A 262 12.77 4.64 13.11
CA GLY A 262 13.06 3.25 13.46
C GLY A 262 13.76 3.11 14.81
N MET A 263 14.73 4.00 15.09
CA MET A 263 15.44 4.03 16.36
C MET A 263 14.53 4.44 17.52
N MET A 264 13.65 5.42 17.33
CA MET A 264 12.64 5.79 18.34
C MET A 264 11.66 4.65 18.62
N ALA A 265 11.22 3.94 17.57
CA ALA A 265 10.35 2.77 17.72
C ALA A 265 11.07 1.62 18.47
N ALA A 266 12.32 1.33 18.10
CA ALA A 266 13.14 0.29 18.73
C ALA A 266 13.47 0.61 20.20
N TRP A 267 13.78 1.88 20.50
CA TRP A 267 14.04 2.34 21.87
C TRP A 267 12.81 2.16 22.76
N LYS A 268 11.62 2.42 22.23
CA LYS A 268 10.35 2.22 22.94
C LYS A 268 10.02 0.73 23.15
N LEU A 269 10.44 -0.16 22.25
CA LEU A 269 10.29 -1.61 22.42
C LEU A 269 11.22 -2.17 23.51
N ARG A 270 12.45 -1.66 23.62
CA ARG A 270 13.37 -2.03 24.72
C ARG A 270 12.89 -1.57 26.10
N ALA A 271 11.96 -0.62 26.17
CA ALA A 271 11.46 -0.08 27.44
C ALA A 271 10.36 -0.92 28.10
N LYS A 272 9.89 -2.04 27.50
CA LYS A 272 9.04 -3.02 28.18
C LYS A 272 9.90 -4.20 28.66
N PRO A 273 10.41 -4.20 29.90
CA PRO A 273 10.99 -5.41 30.48
C PRO A 273 9.90 -6.47 30.58
N ASP A 274 10.24 -7.67 30.09
CA ASP A 274 9.37 -8.85 30.07
C ASP A 274 8.84 -9.16 31.47
N ARG A 275 7.56 -8.84 31.72
CA ARG A 275 6.82 -9.51 32.78
C ARG A 275 6.40 -10.86 32.24
N LEU A 276 7.30 -11.84 32.33
CA LEU A 276 6.91 -13.24 32.19
C LEU A 276 5.82 -13.53 33.24
N PRO A 277 4.68 -14.11 32.84
CA PRO A 277 3.68 -14.56 33.80
C PRO A 277 4.31 -15.65 34.65
N ARG A 278 4.46 -15.39 35.97
CA ARG A 278 4.74 -16.45 36.93
C ARG A 278 3.57 -17.41 36.88
N SER A 279 3.83 -18.67 36.53
CA SER A 279 2.86 -19.74 36.69
C SER A 279 2.47 -19.80 38.17
N PRO A 280 1.17 -19.78 38.51
CA PRO A 280 0.74 -20.11 39.87
C PRO A 280 1.02 -21.61 40.10
N ASN A 281 1.88 -21.89 41.08
CA ASN A 281 1.93 -23.19 41.76
C ASN A 281 0.77 -23.28 42.74
#